data_AF-A0A101UU22-F1
#
_entry.id   AF-A0A101UU22-F1
#
_cell.length_a   1.000
_cell.length_b   1.000
_cell.length_c   1.000
_cell.angle_alpha   90.00
_cell.angle_beta   90.00
_cell.angle_gamma   90.00
#
_symmetry.space_group_name_H-M   'P 1'
#
loop_
_entity.id
_entity.type
_entity.pdbx_description
1 polymer ?
#
loop_
_entity_poly.entity_id
_entity_poly.type
_entity_poly.pdbx_seq_one_letter_code
_entity_poly.pdbx_strand_id
1 'polypeptide(L)'
;MSIDPSSIPNFGGQPEPQPQGPAGPVVPDQDLVKQLLDQMELKYVVDDEGDLAAPWEQFRTYFMFRGEGDQQVFSVRTFYDRPHKIDEKPLLLESIDDWNRRTLWPKVYSHTHDDGTVRLIGEAQMLIGTGVSLEHFVSSTVSWVRAAIEFDKWLVEQLGLEQEVNDAEKPEDDEE
;
A
#
# COMPACT_ATOMS: atom_id res chain seq x y z
N MET A 1 -31.36 -49.11 42.81
CA MET A 1 -31.14 -49.65 41.45
C MET A 1 -30.99 -48.44 40.54
N SER A 2 -29.76 -47.97 40.36
CA SER A 2 -28.83 -48.27 39.25
C SER A 2 -29.28 -47.57 37.97
N ILE A 3 -28.66 -46.41 37.72
CA ILE A 3 -28.72 -45.76 36.41
C ILE A 3 -27.81 -46.58 35.50
N ASP A 4 -28.37 -47.04 34.39
CA ASP A 4 -27.66 -47.81 33.36
C ASP A 4 -26.67 -46.90 32.62
N PRO A 5 -25.34 -47.15 32.69
CA PRO A 5 -24.34 -46.31 32.05
C PRO A 5 -24.25 -46.48 30.52
N SER A 6 -25.17 -47.23 29.89
CA SER A 6 -25.14 -47.50 28.45
C SER A 6 -26.25 -46.84 27.62
N SER A 7 -27.02 -45.89 28.18
CA SER A 7 -28.18 -45.27 27.51
C SER A 7 -27.91 -43.94 26.76
N ILE A 8 -26.67 -43.64 26.34
CA ILE A 8 -26.41 -42.45 25.50
C ILE A 8 -26.19 -42.91 24.05
N PRO A 9 -27.04 -42.46 23.10
CA PRO A 9 -26.88 -42.81 21.68
C PRO A 9 -25.54 -42.33 21.15
N ASN A 10 -24.87 -43.22 20.41
CA ASN A 10 -23.68 -42.92 19.64
C ASN A 10 -24.06 -41.99 18.47
N PHE A 11 -24.02 -40.67 18.68
CA PHE A 11 -23.92 -39.74 17.57
C PHE A 11 -22.49 -39.82 17.08
N GLY A 12 -22.30 -40.47 15.93
CA GLY A 12 -21.02 -40.49 15.23
C GLY A 12 -20.46 -39.08 15.23
N GLY A 13 -19.30 -38.90 15.86
CA GLY A 13 -18.58 -37.64 15.85
C GLY A 13 -18.33 -37.27 14.39
N GLN A 14 -19.14 -36.35 13.87
CA GLN A 14 -18.59 -35.42 12.90
C GLN A 14 -17.40 -34.80 13.61
N PRO A 15 -16.18 -34.86 13.04
CA PRO A 15 -15.11 -34.05 13.59
C PRO A 15 -15.68 -32.64 13.68
N GLU A 16 -15.71 -32.09 14.90
CA GLU A 16 -15.89 -30.66 15.09
C GLU A 16 -14.96 -29.98 14.08
N PRO A 17 -15.40 -28.97 13.32
CA PRO A 17 -14.47 -28.20 12.51
C PRO A 17 -13.38 -27.74 13.47
N GLN A 18 -12.21 -28.35 13.35
CA GLN A 18 -11.05 -27.94 14.12
C GLN A 18 -10.96 -26.43 13.88
N PRO A 19 -10.92 -25.59 14.93
CA PRO A 19 -10.55 -24.20 14.72
C PRO A 19 -9.22 -24.29 13.97
N GLN A 20 -9.23 -23.91 12.69
CA GLN A 20 -8.01 -23.85 11.90
C GLN A 20 -7.11 -22.94 12.72
N GLY A 21 -6.07 -23.52 13.33
CA GLY A 21 -5.04 -22.73 13.98
C GLY A 21 -4.60 -21.65 12.98
N PRO A 22 -4.13 -20.49 13.45
CA PRO A 22 -3.78 -19.40 12.55
C PRO A 22 -2.95 -19.96 11.41
N ALA A 23 -3.39 -19.68 10.17
CA ALA A 23 -2.72 -20.17 8.98
C ALA A 23 -1.22 -19.88 9.13
N GLY A 24 -0.38 -20.88 8.87
CA GLY A 24 1.07 -20.73 8.96
C GLY A 24 1.57 -19.57 8.06
N PRO A 25 2.82 -19.13 8.22
CA PRO A 25 3.38 -18.07 7.39
C PRO A 25 3.18 -18.35 5.89
N VAL A 26 2.71 -17.34 5.16
CA VAL A 26 2.50 -17.41 3.71
C VAL A 26 3.51 -16.50 3.02
N VAL A 27 4.00 -16.88 1.85
CA VAL A 27 4.75 -15.98 0.98
C VAL A 27 3.73 -15.26 0.10
N PRO A 28 3.50 -13.94 0.29
CA PRO A 28 2.54 -13.18 -0.50
C PRO A 28 2.98 -13.09 -1.95
N ASP A 29 2.02 -12.95 -2.86
CA ASP A 29 2.24 -12.75 -4.28
C ASP A 29 1.37 -11.60 -4.83
N GLN A 30 1.51 -11.32 -6.12
CA GLN A 30 0.78 -10.26 -6.80
C GLN A 30 -0.74 -10.49 -6.78
N ASP A 31 -1.21 -11.74 -6.83
CA ASP A 31 -2.63 -12.05 -6.87
C ASP A 31 -3.30 -11.78 -5.51
N LEU A 32 -2.59 -12.00 -4.40
CA LEU A 32 -3.06 -11.58 -3.08
C LEU A 32 -3.22 -10.05 -2.99
N VAL A 33 -2.31 -9.28 -3.60
CA VAL A 33 -2.45 -7.81 -3.65
C VAL A 33 -3.64 -7.40 -4.51
N LYS A 34 -3.87 -8.04 -5.67
CA LYS A 34 -5.06 -7.79 -6.51
C LYS A 34 -6.36 -8.03 -5.74
N GLN A 35 -6.46 -9.15 -5.03
CA GLN A 35 -7.61 -9.47 -4.18
C GLN A 35 -7.84 -8.40 -3.11
N LEU A 36 -6.76 -7.88 -2.50
CA LEU A 36 -6.85 -6.81 -1.52
C LEU A 36 -7.36 -5.50 -2.15
N LEU A 37 -6.85 -5.14 -3.33
CA LEU A 37 -7.30 -3.94 -4.05
C LEU A 37 -8.77 -4.06 -4.47
N ASP A 38 -9.19 -5.24 -4.95
CA ASP A 38 -10.59 -5.53 -5.27
C ASP A 38 -11.50 -5.39 -4.04
N GLN A 39 -11.07 -5.90 -2.87
CA GLN A 39 -11.80 -5.74 -1.60
C GLN A 39 -11.89 -4.29 -1.13
N MET A 40 -10.89 -3.47 -1.47
CA MET A 40 -10.87 -2.04 -1.19
C MET A 40 -11.61 -1.22 -2.25
N GLU A 41 -12.18 -1.86 -3.27
CA GLU A 41 -12.82 -1.23 -4.44
C GLU A 41 -11.86 -0.27 -5.18
N LEU A 42 -10.55 -0.55 -5.13
CA LEU A 42 -9.52 0.21 -5.80
C LEU A 42 -9.22 -0.38 -7.18
N LYS A 43 -9.23 0.47 -8.21
CA LYS A 43 -8.81 0.08 -9.55
C LYS A 43 -7.30 -0.18 -9.59
N TYR A 44 -6.89 -1.15 -10.39
CA TYR A 44 -5.49 -1.43 -10.66
C TYR A 44 -5.26 -1.82 -12.12
N VAL A 45 -4.01 -1.70 -12.53
CA VAL A 45 -3.48 -2.11 -13.84
C VAL A 45 -2.19 -2.89 -13.64
N VAL A 46 -1.86 -3.73 -14.61
CA VAL A 46 -0.53 -4.36 -14.71
C VAL A 46 0.12 -3.75 -15.94
N ASP A 47 1.33 -3.20 -15.78
CA ASP A 47 2.06 -2.60 -16.89
C ASP A 47 2.76 -3.65 -17.77
N ASP A 48 3.46 -3.18 -18.80
CA ASP A 48 4.20 -4.01 -19.75
C ASP A 48 5.39 -4.73 -19.13
N GLU A 49 5.91 -4.24 -18.00
CA GLU A 49 6.94 -4.90 -17.19
C GLU A 49 6.37 -5.92 -16.20
N GLY A 50 5.04 -6.03 -16.11
CA GLY A 50 4.34 -6.95 -15.21
C GLY A 50 4.19 -6.43 -13.79
N ASP A 51 4.49 -5.15 -13.54
CA ASP A 51 4.34 -4.53 -12.23
C ASP A 51 2.88 -4.08 -12.01
N LEU A 52 2.36 -4.36 -10.82
CA LEU A 52 0.99 -4.01 -10.43
C LEU A 52 0.97 -2.56 -9.94
N ALA A 53 0.09 -1.74 -10.49
CA ALA A 53 -0.08 -0.34 -10.10
C ALA A 53 -1.55 0.00 -9.83
N ALA A 54 -1.80 0.80 -8.79
CA ALA A 54 -3.07 1.46 -8.55
C ALA A 54 -2.91 2.97 -8.85
N PRO A 55 -3.68 3.53 -9.80
CA PRO A 55 -3.63 4.95 -10.12
C PRO A 55 -4.64 5.76 -9.29
N TRP A 56 -4.20 6.92 -8.81
CA TRP A 56 -5.02 8.04 -8.34
C TRP A 56 -4.83 9.22 -9.30
N GLU A 57 -5.61 10.28 -9.12
CA GLU A 57 -5.56 11.47 -9.97
C GLU A 57 -4.19 12.18 -9.91
N GLN A 58 -3.58 12.24 -8.73
CA GLN A 58 -2.35 13.01 -8.49
C GLN A 58 -1.11 12.15 -8.20
N PHE A 59 -1.25 10.83 -8.18
CA PHE A 59 -0.14 9.92 -7.96
C PHE A 59 -0.50 8.49 -8.38
N ARG A 60 0.52 7.65 -8.49
CA ARG A 60 0.36 6.21 -8.74
C ARG A 60 1.17 5.38 -7.76
N THR A 61 0.60 4.28 -7.26
CA THR A 61 1.26 3.39 -6.32
C THR A 61 1.51 2.03 -6.96
N TYR A 62 2.77 1.59 -6.96
CA TYR A 62 3.23 0.30 -7.45
C TYR A 62 3.42 -0.69 -6.30
N PHE A 63 3.10 -1.95 -6.57
CA PHE A 63 3.22 -3.08 -5.67
C PHE A 63 4.17 -4.10 -6.29
N MET A 64 5.41 -4.13 -5.79
CA MET A 64 6.53 -4.79 -6.45
C MET A 64 7.06 -5.93 -5.58
N PHE A 65 7.27 -7.08 -6.20
CA PHE A 65 7.93 -8.23 -5.59
C PHE A 65 9.31 -8.37 -6.23
N ARG A 66 10.38 -8.22 -5.45
CA ARG A 66 11.77 -8.25 -5.92
C ARG A 66 12.62 -9.21 -5.10
N GLY A 67 13.71 -9.70 -5.67
CA GLY A 67 14.59 -10.68 -5.03
C GLY A 67 14.11 -12.13 -5.18
N GLU A 68 14.87 -13.06 -4.59
CA GLU A 68 14.66 -14.51 -4.71
C GLU A 68 14.77 -15.21 -3.36
N GLY A 69 14.04 -16.32 -3.21
CA GLY A 69 14.06 -17.16 -2.00
C GLY A 69 13.79 -16.36 -0.71
N ASP A 70 14.58 -16.63 0.33
CA ASP A 70 14.44 -15.99 1.65
C ASP A 70 14.71 -14.48 1.66
N GLN A 71 15.28 -13.93 0.58
CA GLN A 71 15.58 -12.50 0.44
C GLN A 71 14.53 -11.76 -0.39
N GLN A 72 13.40 -12.39 -0.71
CA GLN A 72 12.31 -11.74 -1.42
C GLN A 72 11.74 -10.58 -0.58
N VAL A 73 11.56 -9.43 -1.23
CA VAL A 73 11.04 -8.18 -0.67
C VAL A 73 9.76 -7.81 -1.39
N PHE A 74 8.75 -7.44 -0.60
CA PHE A 74 7.58 -6.70 -1.07
C PHE A 74 7.82 -5.21 -0.86
N SER A 75 7.68 -4.42 -1.91
CA SER A 75 7.87 -2.97 -1.91
C SER A 75 6.62 -2.28 -2.44
N VAL A 76 6.14 -1.29 -1.70
CA VAL A 76 5.10 -0.36 -2.14
C VAL A 76 5.76 0.98 -2.44
N ARG A 77 5.62 1.46 -3.68
CA ARG A 77 6.22 2.72 -4.13
C ARG A 77 5.18 3.64 -4.73
N THR A 78 5.04 4.82 -4.15
CA THR A 78 4.11 5.85 -4.64
C THR A 78 4.89 6.95 -5.35
N PHE A 79 4.57 7.19 -6.61
CA PHE A 79 5.13 8.26 -7.42
C PHE A 79 4.12 9.40 -7.43
N TYR A 80 4.49 10.52 -6.80
CA TYR A 80 3.64 11.72 -6.76
C TYR A 80 3.79 12.49 -8.08
N ASP A 81 2.66 12.72 -8.76
CA ASP A 81 2.68 13.21 -10.14
C ASP A 81 2.89 14.72 -10.25
N ARG A 82 2.79 15.45 -9.13
CA ARG A 82 3.04 16.89 -9.06
C ARG A 82 4.50 17.22 -9.44
N PRO A 83 4.73 17.99 -10.51
CA PRO A 83 6.06 18.46 -10.84
C PRO A 83 6.45 19.65 -9.94
N HIS A 84 7.70 19.66 -9.49
CA HIS A 84 8.28 20.80 -8.78
C HIS A 84 9.50 21.34 -9.52
N LYS A 85 9.79 22.61 -9.33
CA LYS A 85 10.99 23.24 -9.91
C LYS A 85 12.22 22.86 -9.11
N ILE A 86 13.37 22.77 -9.77
CA ILE A 86 14.64 22.48 -9.10
C ILE A 86 14.98 23.49 -8.00
N ASP A 87 14.58 24.76 -8.16
CA ASP A 87 14.81 25.82 -7.17
C ASP A 87 13.99 25.62 -5.88
N GLU A 88 12.90 24.84 -5.94
CA GLU A 88 12.06 24.50 -4.78
C GLU A 88 12.62 23.31 -3.99
N LYS A 89 13.61 22.60 -4.53
CA LYS A 89 14.18 21.38 -3.93
C LYS A 89 14.65 21.56 -2.48
N PRO A 90 15.31 22.66 -2.08
CA PRO A 90 15.67 22.87 -0.67
C PRO A 90 14.46 22.84 0.27
N LEU A 91 13.36 23.51 -0.10
CA LEU A 91 12.13 23.51 0.68
C LEU A 91 11.48 22.12 0.71
N LEU A 92 11.45 21.42 -0.43
CA LEU A 92 10.93 20.05 -0.49
C LEU A 92 11.71 19.11 0.43
N LEU A 93 13.04 19.21 0.46
CA LEU A 93 13.86 18.38 1.34
C LEU A 93 13.58 18.66 2.82
N GLU A 94 13.37 19.91 3.21
CA GLU A 94 12.97 20.25 4.58
C GLU A 94 11.61 19.63 4.94
N SER A 95 10.62 19.70 4.05
CA SER A 95 9.32 19.05 4.25
C SER A 95 9.44 17.53 4.32
N ILE A 96 10.22 16.91 3.43
CA ILE A 96 10.47 15.47 3.42
C ILE A 96 11.12 15.02 4.73
N ASP A 97 12.14 15.73 5.21
CA ASP A 97 12.82 15.42 6.46
C ASP A 97 11.86 15.55 7.66
N ASP A 98 10.99 16.56 7.65
CA ASP A 98 10.01 16.76 8.71
C ASP A 98 8.95 15.65 8.74
N TRP A 99 8.44 15.23 7.58
CA TRP A 99 7.57 14.06 7.46
C TRP A 99 8.28 12.80 7.96
N ASN A 100 9.44 12.49 7.38
CA ASN A 100 10.20 11.26 7.67
C ASN A 100 10.61 11.17 9.14
N ARG A 101 10.76 12.30 9.84
CA ARG A 101 11.04 12.35 11.28
C ARG A 101 9.81 12.06 12.15
N ARG A 102 8.62 12.48 11.72
CA ARG A 102 7.38 12.38 12.50
C ARG A 102 6.59 11.10 12.23
N THR A 103 6.76 10.53 11.04
CA THR A 103 6.02 9.36 10.60
C THR A 103 6.96 8.18 10.34
N LEU A 104 6.42 6.97 10.46
CA LEU A 104 7.19 5.77 10.19
C LEU A 104 7.23 5.44 8.69
N TRP A 105 6.15 5.72 7.96
CA TRP A 105 6.02 5.46 6.53
C TRP A 105 5.00 6.43 5.86
N PRO A 106 5.05 6.56 4.53
CA PRO A 106 6.16 6.12 3.68
C PRO A 106 7.43 6.91 4.03
N LYS A 107 8.60 6.32 3.77
CA LYS A 107 9.83 7.12 3.66
C LYS A 107 9.84 7.77 2.30
N VAL A 108 10.08 9.08 2.27
CA VAL A 108 9.98 9.87 1.05
C VAL A 108 11.36 10.36 0.64
N TYR A 109 11.62 10.34 -0.67
CA TYR A 109 12.80 10.93 -1.28
C TYR A 109 12.42 11.70 -2.55
N SER A 110 13.26 12.66 -2.94
CA SER A 110 13.12 13.40 -4.20
C SER A 110 13.91 12.74 -5.32
N HIS A 111 13.36 12.74 -6.53
CA HIS A 111 14.08 12.45 -7.76
C HIS A 111 14.09 13.67 -8.66
N THR A 112 15.27 14.07 -9.15
CA THR A 112 15.42 15.17 -10.12
C THR A 112 15.63 14.55 -11.49
N HIS A 113 14.71 14.84 -12.40
CA HIS A 113 14.78 14.42 -13.80
C HIS A 113 15.77 15.29 -14.58
N ASP A 114 16.20 14.80 -15.75
CA ASP A 114 17.17 15.48 -16.62
C ASP A 114 16.67 16.84 -17.15
N ASP A 115 15.34 17.04 -17.19
CA ASP A 115 14.70 18.30 -17.56
C ASP A 115 14.62 19.33 -16.40
N GLY A 116 15.14 18.97 -15.22
CA GLY A 116 15.11 19.80 -14.01
C GLY A 116 13.83 19.66 -13.18
N THR A 117 12.85 18.85 -13.62
CA THR A 117 11.66 18.56 -12.82
C THR A 117 12.03 17.73 -11.60
N VAL A 118 11.53 18.12 -10.43
CA VAL A 118 11.67 17.35 -9.19
C VAL A 118 10.33 16.68 -8.89
N ARG A 119 10.37 15.38 -8.61
CA ARG A 119 9.22 14.60 -8.15
C ARG A 119 9.54 13.92 -6.84
N LEU A 120 8.51 13.63 -6.06
CA LEU A 120 8.65 12.89 -4.80
C LEU A 120 8.23 11.44 -4.99
N ILE A 121 8.91 10.54 -4.28
CA ILE A 121 8.60 9.12 -4.27
C ILE A 121 8.54 8.67 -2.82
N GLY A 122 7.41 8.09 -2.42
CA GLY A 122 7.22 7.42 -1.15
C GLY A 122 7.50 5.93 -1.28
N GLU A 123 8.20 5.34 -0.31
CA GLU A 123 8.43 3.90 -0.25
C GLU A 123 8.16 3.30 1.13
N ALA A 124 7.67 2.06 1.12
CA ALA A 124 7.61 1.16 2.26
C ALA A 124 7.92 -0.27 1.78
N GLN A 125 8.62 -1.05 2.60
CA GLN A 125 9.10 -2.38 2.20
C GLN A 125 9.12 -3.38 3.35
N MET A 126 8.96 -4.66 3.04
CA MET A 126 9.00 -5.76 3.98
C MET A 126 9.65 -6.99 3.34
N LEU A 127 10.50 -7.69 4.10
CA LEU A 127 10.99 -9.02 3.75
C LEU A 127 9.87 -10.05 3.90
N ILE A 128 9.68 -10.84 2.85
CA ILE A 128 8.57 -11.81 2.77
C ILE A 128 9.03 -13.23 2.43
N GLY A 129 10.30 -13.42 2.06
CA GLY A 129 10.82 -14.69 1.55
C GLY A 129 10.67 -15.88 2.51
N THR A 130 10.76 -15.64 3.82
CA THR A 130 10.57 -16.68 4.85
C THR A 130 9.09 -16.90 5.22
N GLY A 131 8.17 -16.23 4.53
CA GLY A 131 6.76 -16.16 4.86
C GLY A 131 6.42 -15.14 5.96
N VAL A 132 5.21 -14.61 5.90
CA VAL A 132 4.64 -13.66 6.86
C VAL A 132 3.22 -14.08 7.25
N SER A 133 2.71 -13.58 8.39
CA SER A 133 1.29 -13.73 8.70
C SER A 133 0.45 -13.01 7.63
N LEU A 134 -0.57 -13.68 7.11
CA LEU A 134 -1.49 -13.11 6.12
C LEU A 134 -2.13 -11.81 6.63
N GLU A 135 -2.59 -11.82 7.89
CA GLU A 135 -3.19 -10.64 8.53
C GLU A 135 -2.20 -9.48 8.65
N HIS A 136 -0.93 -9.78 8.96
CA HIS A 136 0.12 -8.77 9.04
C HIS A 136 0.41 -8.16 7.66
N PHE A 137 0.49 -8.99 6.61
CA PHE A 137 0.70 -8.54 5.23
C PHE A 137 -0.43 -7.62 4.77
N VAL A 138 -1.69 -8.05 4.95
CA VAL A 138 -2.87 -7.26 4.57
C VAL A 138 -2.90 -5.94 5.34
N SER A 139 -2.76 -5.98 6.66
CA SER A 139 -2.80 -4.78 7.49
C SER A 139 -1.68 -3.79 7.16
N SER A 140 -0.47 -4.29 6.88
CA SER A 140 0.67 -3.45 6.49
C SER A 140 0.43 -2.80 5.14
N THR A 141 -0.06 -3.56 4.15
CA THR A 141 -0.33 -3.06 2.80
C THR A 141 -1.40 -1.97 2.82
N VAL A 142 -2.52 -2.19 3.52
CA VAL A 142 -3.57 -1.17 3.71
C VAL A 142 -3.03 0.06 4.42
N SER A 143 -2.23 -0.12 5.48
CA SER A 143 -1.63 0.99 6.22
C SER A 143 -0.71 1.84 5.33
N TRP A 144 0.10 1.21 4.48
CA TRP A 144 1.00 1.91 3.58
C TRP A 144 0.28 2.68 2.48
N VAL A 145 -0.77 2.10 1.88
CA VAL A 145 -1.62 2.82 0.90
C VAL A 145 -2.26 4.05 1.54
N ARG A 146 -2.79 3.92 2.76
CA ARG A 146 -3.38 5.05 3.49
C ARG A 146 -2.34 6.13 3.81
N ALA A 147 -1.15 5.73 4.25
CA ALA A 147 -0.07 6.67 4.56
C ALA A 147 0.44 7.39 3.31
N ALA A 148 0.43 6.75 2.14
CA ALA A 148 0.77 7.41 0.88
C ALA A 148 -0.23 8.51 0.51
N ILE A 149 -1.53 8.27 0.72
CA ILE A 149 -2.60 9.28 0.57
C ILE A 149 -2.44 10.41 1.60
N GLU A 150 -2.12 10.06 2.85
CA GLU A 150 -1.93 11.04 3.93
C GLU A 150 -0.75 11.97 3.67
N PHE A 151 0.37 11.42 3.17
CA PHE A 151 1.53 12.23 2.79
C PHE A 151 1.20 13.23 1.68
N ASP A 152 0.47 12.81 0.64
CA ASP A 152 0.08 13.69 -0.47
C ASP A 152 -0.71 14.91 0.04
N LYS A 153 -1.75 14.65 0.84
CA LYS A 153 -2.57 15.70 1.46
C LYS A 153 -1.73 16.61 2.34
N TRP A 154 -0.92 16.03 3.22
CA TRP A 154 -0.06 16.79 4.12
C TRP A 154 0.94 17.67 3.35
N LEU A 155 1.53 17.16 2.27
CA LEU A 155 2.49 17.90 1.45
C LEU A 155 1.82 19.11 0.78
N VAL A 156 0.63 18.92 0.21
CA VAL A 156 -0.15 20.02 -0.41
C VAL A 156 -0.42 21.12 0.62
N GLU A 157 -0.82 20.75 1.84
CA GLU A 157 -1.03 21.69 2.94
C GLU A 157 0.27 22.38 3.38
N GLN A 158 1.37 21.65 3.51
CA GLN A 158 2.66 22.23 3.92
C GLN A 158 3.21 23.24 2.91
N LEU A 159 2.97 23.00 1.62
CA LEU A 159 3.44 23.88 0.55
C LEU A 159 2.48 25.04 0.25
N GLY A 160 1.29 25.06 0.88
CA GLY A 160 0.26 26.08 0.63
C GLY A 160 -0.34 25.98 -0.77
N LEU A 161 -0.43 24.76 -1.32
CA LEU A 161 -0.87 24.50 -2.70
C LEU A 161 -2.36 24.13 -2.80
N GLU A 162 -3.14 24.33 -1.73
CA GLU A 162 -4.53 23.87 -1.65
C GLU A 162 -5.43 24.56 -2.70
N GLN A 163 -5.17 25.83 -3.02
CA GLN A 163 -5.93 26.56 -4.03
C GLN A 163 -5.67 26.03 -5.45
N GLU A 164 -4.42 25.70 -5.76
CA GLU A 164 -4.04 25.17 -7.07
C GLU A 164 -4.63 23.77 -7.31
N VAL A 165 -4.76 22.96 -6.25
CA VAL A 165 -5.42 21.65 -6.32
C VAL A 165 -6.93 21.80 -6.56
N ASN A 166 -7.61 22.67 -5.80
CA ASN A 166 -9.05 22.87 -5.95
C ASN A 166 -9.45 23.46 -7.31
N ASP A 167 -8.57 24.24 -7.94
CA ASP A 167 -8.83 24.81 -9.27
C ASP A 167 -8.54 23.81 -10.40
N ALA A 168 -7.63 22.85 -10.21
CA ALA A 168 -7.37 21.77 -11.17
C ALA A 168 -8.44 20.65 -11.17
N GLU A 169 -9.15 20.46 -10.05
CA GLU A 169 -10.24 19.47 -9.91
C GLU A 169 -11.59 19.96 -10.48
N LYS A 170 -11.69 21.22 -10.93
CA LYS A 170 -12.88 21.68 -11.65
C LYS A 170 -12.83 21.11 -13.06
N PRO A 171 -13.87 20.38 -13.52
CA PRO A 171 -13.95 20.02 -14.93
C PRO A 171 -13.90 21.30 -15.74
N GLU A 172 -13.01 21.36 -16.75
CA GLU A 172 -13.16 22.33 -17.82
C GLU A 172 -14.55 22.10 -18.40
N ASP A 173 -15.50 23.01 -18.11
CA ASP A 173 -16.74 23.09 -18.86
C ASP A 173 -16.30 23.32 -20.31
N ASP A 174 -16.39 22.28 -21.14
CA ASP A 174 -16.25 22.34 -22.59
C ASP A 174 -17.27 23.36 -23.12
N GLU A 175 -16.83 24.61 -23.26
CA GLU A 175 -17.48 25.58 -24.14
C GLU A 175 -17.07 25.26 -25.58
N GLU A 176 -17.90 24.48 -26.28
CA GLU A 176 -18.28 24.71 -27.69
C GLU A 176 -19.62 24.03 -28.07
#